data_AF-A0A7S2EIU4-F1
#
_entry.id   AF-A0A7S2EIU4-F1
#
_cell.length_a   1.000
_cell.length_b   1.000
_cell.length_c   1.000
_cell.angle_alpha   90.00
_cell.angle_beta   90.00
_cell.angle_gamma   90.00
#
_symmetry.space_group_name_H-M   'P 1'
#
loop_
_entity.id
_entity.type
_entity.pdbx_description
1 polymer ?
#
loop_
_entity_poly.entity_id
_entity_poly.type
_entity_poly.pdbx_seq_one_letter_code
_entity_poly.pdbx_strand_id
1 'polypeptide(L)'
;EVFFDDDNFMPYDSVFSDEFYNKDPPKDQVELEKLLDEFRTDVVEAGNLTSKEEEEMMDYMDDMVSFKNFTERIRYDSPEASEFQGHLVVACSAADSDLEIAEAITARMEKEFGRRIYVETRCYKHARPEDYLFEVWLESYDVDLLHSKRRATFGSATWAGPAECDGDQIDFLVEEVGYLIGEDHRYSYRLYEYEGIEEG
;
A
#
# COMPACT_ATOMS: atom_id res chain seq x y z
N GLU A 1 -5.01 -15.07 -16.82
CA GLU A 1 -5.85 -14.25 -15.94
C GLU A 1 -5.69 -12.78 -16.28
N VAL A 2 -6.57 -11.94 -15.77
CA VAL A 2 -6.23 -10.53 -15.51
C VAL A 2 -5.57 -10.51 -14.14
N PHE A 3 -4.35 -9.98 -14.06
CA PHE A 3 -3.62 -9.85 -12.79
C PHE A 3 -3.91 -8.47 -12.22
N PHE A 4 -4.24 -8.41 -10.93
CA PHE A 4 -4.45 -7.17 -10.20
C PHE A 4 -3.53 -7.15 -8.97
N ASP A 5 -3.24 -5.97 -8.46
CA ASP A 5 -2.35 -5.80 -7.29
C ASP A 5 -2.90 -6.54 -6.05
N ASP A 6 -4.22 -6.80 -6.02
CA ASP A 6 -4.94 -7.51 -4.96
C ASP A 6 -4.58 -8.99 -4.81
N ASP A 7 -4.09 -9.61 -5.88
CA ASP A 7 -3.70 -11.01 -5.88
C ASP A 7 -2.46 -11.22 -4.98
N ASN A 8 -1.71 -10.15 -4.67
CA ASN A 8 -0.55 -10.16 -3.79
C ASN A 8 -0.87 -9.78 -2.34
N PHE A 9 -2.08 -9.28 -2.02
CA PHE A 9 -2.39 -8.89 -0.64
C PHE A 9 -2.63 -10.10 0.25
N MET A 10 -1.87 -10.16 1.34
CA MET A 10 -1.97 -11.21 2.33
C MET A 10 -3.18 -10.99 3.25
N PRO A 11 -3.73 -12.05 3.86
CA PRO A 11 -4.86 -11.95 4.77
C PRO A 11 -4.70 -10.91 5.89
N TYR A 12 -3.48 -10.77 6.41
CA TYR A 12 -3.13 -9.87 7.50
C TYR A 12 -2.86 -8.42 7.07
N ASP A 13 -2.91 -8.11 5.77
CA ASP A 13 -2.76 -6.73 5.28
C ASP A 13 -4.04 -5.92 5.41
N SER A 14 -5.17 -6.58 5.62
CA SER A 14 -6.47 -5.95 5.83
C SER A 14 -6.56 -5.29 7.19
N VAL A 15 -6.94 -4.00 7.25
CA VAL A 15 -7.24 -3.30 8.52
C VAL A 15 -8.38 -3.95 9.32
N PHE A 16 -9.14 -4.85 8.70
CA PHE A 16 -10.20 -5.62 9.34
C PHE A 16 -9.72 -6.98 9.90
N SER A 17 -8.44 -7.32 9.75
CA SER A 17 -7.87 -8.55 10.32
C SER A 17 -7.53 -8.36 11.80
N ASP A 18 -7.84 -9.35 12.63
CA ASP A 18 -7.46 -9.38 14.05
C ASP A 18 -5.93 -9.31 14.24
N GLU A 19 -5.16 -9.74 13.24
CA GLU A 19 -3.70 -9.76 13.27
C GLU A 19 -3.08 -8.43 12.79
N PHE A 20 -3.86 -7.54 12.17
CA PHE A 20 -3.36 -6.33 11.52
C PHE A 20 -2.61 -5.40 12.49
N TYR A 21 -3.22 -5.07 13.63
CA TYR A 21 -2.60 -4.20 14.64
C TYR A 21 -1.61 -4.94 15.56
N ASN A 22 -1.40 -6.25 15.35
CA ASN A 22 -0.40 -7.04 16.06
C ASN A 22 0.91 -7.16 15.26
N LYS A 23 1.00 -6.53 14.08
CA LYS A 23 2.25 -6.41 13.32
C LYS A 23 3.30 -5.67 14.17
N ASP A 24 4.54 -6.12 14.09
CA ASP A 24 5.66 -5.40 14.69
C ASP A 24 5.75 -4.00 14.04
N PRO A 25 6.00 -2.93 14.81
CA PRO A 25 6.14 -1.59 14.23
C PRO A 25 7.27 -1.59 13.19
N PRO A 26 7.09 -0.88 12.07
CA PRO A 26 8.10 -0.86 11.01
C PRO A 26 9.41 -0.31 11.56
N LYS A 27 10.50 -1.01 11.22
CA LYS A 27 11.85 -0.68 11.69
C LYS A 27 12.33 0.57 10.95
N ASP A 28 13.00 1.49 11.66
CA ASP A 28 13.62 2.68 11.06
C ASP A 28 14.49 2.25 9.85
N GLN A 29 14.63 3.10 8.82
CA GLN A 29 15.42 2.82 7.61
C GLN A 29 16.83 2.29 7.94
N VAL A 30 17.43 2.81 9.01
CA VAL A 30 18.75 2.35 9.51
C VAL A 30 18.70 0.97 10.17
N GLU A 31 17.61 0.66 10.88
CA GLU A 31 17.37 -0.68 11.42
C GLU A 31 16.99 -1.68 10.32
N LEU A 32 16.28 -1.23 9.28
CA LEU A 32 15.95 -2.02 8.10
C LEU A 32 17.20 -2.39 7.30
N GLU A 33 18.09 -1.44 7.03
CA GLU A 33 19.37 -1.72 6.35
C GLU A 33 20.23 -2.68 7.15
N LYS A 34 20.30 -2.51 8.48
CA LYS A 34 20.99 -3.46 9.36
C LYS A 34 20.34 -4.83 9.38
N LEU A 35 19.01 -4.88 9.42
CA LEU A 35 18.28 -6.14 9.40
C LEU A 35 18.48 -6.85 8.07
N LEU A 36 18.46 -6.14 6.94
CA LEU A 36 18.77 -6.69 5.62
C LEU A 36 20.20 -7.22 5.54
N ASP A 37 21.18 -6.50 6.08
CA ASP A 37 22.57 -6.95 6.11
C ASP A 37 22.75 -8.16 7.05
N GLU A 38 22.18 -8.12 8.26
CA GLU A 38 22.19 -9.24 9.22
C GLU A 38 21.47 -10.47 8.64
N PHE A 39 20.31 -10.31 8.01
CA PHE A 39 19.58 -11.40 7.36
C PHE A 39 20.31 -11.95 6.15
N ARG A 40 20.91 -11.10 5.30
CA ARG A 40 21.70 -11.55 4.16
C ARG A 40 22.90 -12.37 4.62
N THR A 41 23.53 -11.98 5.73
CA THR A 41 24.62 -12.74 6.35
C THR A 41 24.12 -14.06 6.92
N ASP A 42 23.04 -14.07 7.71
CA ASP A 42 22.51 -15.29 8.34
C ASP A 42 21.94 -16.29 7.32
N VAL A 43 21.32 -15.83 6.24
CA VAL A 43 20.67 -16.68 5.23
C VAL A 43 21.67 -17.19 4.19
N VAL A 44 22.50 -16.30 3.62
CA VAL A 44 23.43 -16.67 2.54
C VAL A 44 24.63 -17.45 3.08
N GLU A 45 25.08 -17.18 4.30
CA GLU A 45 26.28 -17.81 4.85
C GLU A 45 26.00 -19.01 5.78
N ALA A 46 24.84 -19.09 6.45
CA ALA A 46 24.58 -20.14 7.45
C ALA A 46 23.77 -21.35 6.95
N GLY A 47 23.04 -21.26 5.84
CA GLY A 47 22.41 -22.41 5.16
C GLY A 47 21.41 -23.23 6.00
N ASN A 48 20.64 -22.58 6.86
CA ASN A 48 19.80 -23.22 7.88
C ASN A 48 18.29 -23.28 7.57
N LEU A 49 17.84 -22.95 6.37
CA LEU A 49 16.42 -22.91 6.01
C LEU A 49 15.98 -24.15 5.22
N THR A 50 14.72 -24.54 5.36
CA THR A 50 14.10 -25.54 4.47
C THR A 50 13.69 -24.88 3.16
N SER A 51 13.55 -25.67 2.08
CA SER A 51 13.25 -25.13 0.74
C SER A 51 11.94 -24.35 0.64
N LYS A 52 10.97 -24.61 1.54
CA LYS A 52 9.70 -23.86 1.59
C LYS A 52 9.85 -22.53 2.31
N GLU A 53 10.66 -22.49 3.37
CA GLU A 53 11.01 -21.25 4.07
C GLU A 53 11.91 -20.37 3.20
N GLU A 54 12.77 -20.97 2.37
CA GLU A 54 13.54 -20.23 1.35
C GLU A 54 12.63 -19.59 0.28
N GLU A 55 11.59 -20.30 -0.18
CA GLU A 55 10.65 -19.80 -1.20
C GLU A 55 9.78 -18.66 -0.65
N GLU A 56 9.12 -18.86 0.50
CA GLU A 56 8.34 -17.80 1.17
C GLU A 56 9.19 -16.57 1.53
N MET A 57 10.46 -16.79 1.86
CA MET A 57 11.41 -15.71 2.16
C MET A 57 11.92 -15.02 0.90
N MET A 58 12.15 -15.73 -0.20
CA MET A 58 12.54 -15.12 -1.48
C MET A 58 11.40 -14.27 -2.03
N ASP A 59 10.15 -14.72 -1.90
CA ASP A 59 8.97 -13.93 -2.27
C ASP A 59 8.87 -12.68 -1.39
N TYR A 60 9.02 -12.79 -0.07
CA TYR A 60 9.08 -11.62 0.83
C TYR A 60 10.22 -10.66 0.48
N MET A 61 11.40 -11.18 0.09
CA MET A 61 12.53 -10.36 -0.35
C MET A 61 12.30 -9.70 -1.71
N ASP A 62 11.69 -10.40 -2.66
CA ASP A 62 11.36 -9.86 -3.98
C ASP A 62 10.27 -8.79 -3.87
N ASP A 63 9.28 -8.98 -3.01
CA ASP A 63 8.28 -7.98 -2.67
C ASP A 63 8.95 -6.77 -2.02
N MET A 64 9.81 -6.97 -1.01
CA MET A 64 10.57 -5.89 -0.35
C MET A 64 11.56 -5.16 -1.27
N VAL A 65 12.19 -5.85 -2.23
CA VAL A 65 13.06 -5.26 -3.25
C VAL A 65 12.24 -4.52 -4.29
N SER A 66 11.06 -5.03 -4.65
CA SER A 66 10.08 -4.34 -5.49
C SER A 66 9.66 -3.03 -4.80
N PHE A 67 9.28 -3.08 -3.52
CA PHE A 67 9.04 -1.91 -2.69
C PHE A 67 10.22 -0.94 -2.70
N LYS A 68 11.47 -1.42 -2.50
CA LYS A 68 12.68 -0.57 -2.61
C LYS A 68 12.86 0.06 -3.99
N ASN A 69 12.58 -0.64 -5.09
CA ASN A 69 12.72 -0.11 -6.44
C ASN A 69 11.75 1.05 -6.73
N PHE A 70 10.59 1.10 -6.07
CA PHE A 70 9.69 2.26 -6.10
C PHE A 70 10.26 3.49 -5.35
N THR A 71 11.28 3.30 -4.48
CA THR A 71 11.87 4.35 -3.62
C THR A 71 13.23 4.90 -4.04
N GLU A 72 14.01 4.21 -4.88
CA GLU A 72 15.40 4.59 -5.18
C GLU A 72 15.60 5.85 -6.05
N ARG A 73 14.53 6.56 -6.44
CA ARG A 73 14.61 7.72 -7.36
C ARG A 73 14.44 9.07 -6.67
N ILE A 74 14.91 9.24 -5.43
CA ILE A 74 14.56 10.41 -4.59
C ILE A 74 15.73 11.38 -4.26
N ARG A 75 15.52 12.70 -4.45
CA ARG A 75 16.43 13.80 -4.05
C ARG A 75 16.01 14.39 -2.70
N TYR A 76 16.76 14.09 -1.65
CA TYR A 76 16.42 14.24 -0.23
C TYR A 76 16.20 15.66 0.34
N ASP A 77 16.28 16.74 -0.44
CA ASP A 77 16.50 18.10 0.09
C ASP A 77 15.33 19.11 -0.04
N SER A 78 14.08 18.69 -0.29
CA SER A 78 12.93 19.61 -0.32
C SER A 78 12.11 19.62 0.98
N PRO A 79 11.59 20.78 1.44
CA PRO A 79 10.62 20.86 2.54
C PRO A 79 9.40 19.95 2.34
N GLU A 80 8.95 19.80 1.10
CA GLU A 80 7.86 18.91 0.69
C GLU A 80 8.12 17.45 1.06
N ALA A 81 9.36 16.97 0.91
CA ALA A 81 9.71 15.61 1.27
C ALA A 81 9.68 15.41 2.80
N SER A 82 9.96 16.44 3.59
CA SER A 82 10.01 16.34 5.05
C SER A 82 8.65 16.12 5.73
N GLU A 83 7.55 16.47 5.06
CA GLU A 83 6.18 16.35 5.59
C GLU A 83 5.44 15.09 5.10
N PHE A 84 5.96 14.41 4.08
CA PHE A 84 5.35 13.22 3.50
C PHE A 84 5.34 12.04 4.49
N GLN A 85 4.19 11.38 4.60
CA GLN A 85 3.94 10.30 5.55
C GLN A 85 3.12 9.13 5.00
N GLY A 86 2.63 9.16 3.76
CA GLY A 86 1.99 7.97 3.16
C GLY A 86 1.62 8.13 1.70
N HIS A 87 1.59 7.01 0.98
CA HIS A 87 1.05 6.93 -0.38
C HIS A 87 -0.24 6.13 -0.39
N LEU A 88 -1.35 6.80 -0.63
CA LEU A 88 -2.64 6.16 -0.76
C LEU A 88 -2.91 5.83 -2.23
N VAL A 89 -3.08 4.56 -2.55
CA VAL A 89 -3.45 4.12 -3.88
C VAL A 89 -4.94 3.81 -3.91
N VAL A 90 -5.63 4.33 -4.93
CA VAL A 90 -7.01 3.99 -5.27
C VAL A 90 -6.98 3.27 -6.62
N ALA A 91 -7.11 1.94 -6.61
CA ALA A 91 -7.22 1.15 -7.83
C ALA A 91 -8.70 0.93 -8.18
N CYS A 92 -9.07 1.34 -9.38
CA CYS A 92 -10.47 1.28 -9.80
C CYS A 92 -10.63 0.97 -11.29
N SER A 93 -11.85 0.59 -11.68
CA SER A 93 -12.19 0.46 -13.09
C SER A 93 -12.27 1.83 -13.78
N ALA A 94 -12.45 1.84 -15.10
CA ALA A 94 -12.68 3.06 -15.88
C ALA A 94 -14.15 3.51 -15.89
N ALA A 95 -15.00 2.98 -15.01
CA ALA A 95 -16.38 3.40 -14.89
C ALA A 95 -16.47 4.78 -14.22
N ASP A 96 -17.34 5.66 -14.74
CA ASP A 96 -17.53 7.01 -14.19
C ASP A 96 -17.88 6.98 -12.70
N SER A 97 -18.68 6.02 -12.26
CA SER A 97 -19.04 5.84 -10.84
C SER A 97 -17.84 5.58 -9.95
N ASP A 98 -16.84 4.85 -10.43
CA ASP A 98 -15.65 4.53 -9.66
C ASP A 98 -14.69 5.72 -9.63
N LEU A 99 -14.57 6.43 -10.76
CA LEU A 99 -13.78 7.66 -10.85
C LEU A 99 -14.33 8.76 -9.94
N GLU A 100 -15.65 8.92 -9.87
CA GLU A 100 -16.31 9.87 -8.95
C GLU A 100 -15.97 9.57 -7.48
N ILE A 101 -15.92 8.30 -7.08
CA ILE A 101 -15.53 7.91 -5.72
C ILE A 101 -14.03 8.16 -5.49
N ALA A 102 -13.17 7.82 -6.46
CA ALA A 102 -11.73 8.07 -6.38
C ALA A 102 -11.40 9.58 -6.24
N GLU A 103 -12.10 10.44 -6.99
CA GLU A 103 -12.01 11.89 -6.86
C GLU A 103 -12.49 12.37 -5.48
N ALA A 104 -13.57 11.81 -4.95
CA ALA A 104 -14.08 12.15 -3.63
C ALA A 104 -13.09 11.78 -2.51
N ILE A 105 -12.47 10.59 -2.59
CA ILE A 105 -11.39 10.16 -1.68
C ILE A 105 -10.22 11.13 -1.78
N THR A 106 -9.74 11.41 -2.99
CA THR A 106 -8.62 12.32 -3.24
C THR A 106 -8.86 13.69 -2.61
N ALA A 107 -10.02 14.30 -2.89
CA ALA A 107 -10.38 15.60 -2.34
C ALA A 107 -10.50 15.60 -0.81
N ARG A 108 -11.00 14.50 -0.22
CA ARG A 108 -11.14 14.38 1.23
C ARG A 108 -9.77 14.24 1.91
N MET A 109 -8.87 13.43 1.34
CA MET A 109 -7.52 13.21 1.84
C MET A 109 -6.65 14.46 1.72
N GLU A 110 -6.70 15.16 0.58
CA GLU A 110 -6.00 16.44 0.39
C GLU A 110 -6.47 17.49 1.41
N LYS A 111 -7.77 17.55 1.69
CA LYS A 111 -8.34 18.47 2.68
C LYS A 111 -7.87 18.18 4.10
N GLU A 112 -7.77 16.90 4.48
CA GLU A 112 -7.42 16.50 5.86
C GLU A 112 -5.91 16.50 6.11
N PHE A 113 -5.15 15.94 5.17
CA PHE A 113 -3.73 15.62 5.36
C PHE A 113 -2.80 16.49 4.52
N GLY A 114 -3.32 17.14 3.47
CA GLY A 114 -2.54 17.95 2.55
C GLY A 114 -1.34 17.18 2.01
N ARG A 115 -0.14 17.74 2.18
CA ARG A 115 1.11 17.17 1.66
C ARG A 115 1.60 15.93 2.40
N ARG A 116 0.96 15.55 3.52
CA ARG A 116 1.33 14.36 4.29
C ARG A 116 0.97 13.07 3.57
N ILE A 117 -0.07 13.09 2.72
CA ILE A 117 -0.49 11.95 1.91
C ILE A 117 -0.43 12.33 0.44
N TYR A 118 0.19 11.50 -0.37
CA TYR A 118 0.00 11.52 -1.82
C TYR A 118 -1.06 10.50 -2.20
N VAL A 119 -2.03 10.87 -3.04
CA VAL A 119 -3.08 9.97 -3.52
C VAL A 119 -2.87 9.68 -4.99
N GLU A 120 -2.66 8.42 -5.35
CA GLU A 120 -2.59 7.95 -6.74
C GLU A 120 -3.88 7.23 -7.11
N THR A 121 -4.52 7.63 -8.22
CA THR A 121 -5.62 6.86 -8.81
C THR A 121 -5.09 5.99 -9.95
N ARG A 122 -5.10 4.67 -9.76
CA ARG A 122 -4.74 3.68 -10.78
C ARG A 122 -5.99 3.18 -11.49
N CYS A 123 -6.16 3.60 -12.74
CA CYS A 123 -7.32 3.24 -13.54
C CYS A 123 -7.04 2.04 -14.47
N TYR A 124 -7.69 0.91 -14.22
CA TYR A 124 -7.54 -0.32 -15.00
C TYR A 124 -8.62 -0.38 -16.09
N LYS A 125 -8.32 0.19 -17.27
CA LYS A 125 -9.26 0.28 -18.41
C LYS A 125 -9.79 -1.07 -18.93
N HIS A 126 -9.13 -2.16 -18.59
CA HIS A 126 -9.50 -3.51 -18.99
C HIS A 126 -10.33 -4.24 -17.93
N ALA A 127 -10.48 -3.67 -16.73
CA ALA A 127 -11.33 -4.20 -15.68
C ALA A 127 -12.80 -4.07 -16.09
N ARG A 128 -13.56 -5.15 -15.94
CA ARG A 128 -14.98 -5.22 -16.24
C ARG A 128 -15.77 -5.07 -14.94
N PRO A 129 -17.06 -4.68 -15.00
CA PRO A 129 -17.90 -4.55 -13.80
C PRO A 129 -17.97 -5.83 -12.95
N GLU A 130 -17.91 -6.99 -13.60
CA GLU A 130 -17.92 -8.31 -12.94
C GLU A 130 -16.60 -8.68 -12.24
N ASP A 131 -15.53 -7.92 -12.46
CA ASP A 131 -14.27 -8.09 -11.77
C ASP A 131 -14.29 -7.39 -10.39
N TYR A 132 -15.32 -6.55 -10.12
CA TYR A 132 -15.55 -5.85 -8.84
C TYR A 132 -14.33 -5.05 -8.34
N LEU A 133 -13.51 -4.54 -9.27
CA LEU A 133 -12.30 -3.79 -8.96
C LEU A 133 -12.62 -2.40 -8.41
N PHE A 134 -12.53 -2.27 -7.10
CA PHE A 134 -12.42 -0.99 -6.41
C PHE A 134 -11.71 -1.23 -5.08
N GLU A 135 -10.48 -0.74 -4.97
CA GLU A 135 -9.61 -1.03 -3.85
C GLU A 135 -8.82 0.20 -3.42
N VAL A 136 -8.57 0.28 -2.12
CA VAL A 136 -7.82 1.37 -1.51
C VAL A 136 -6.81 0.76 -0.55
N TRP A 137 -5.54 1.11 -0.70
CA TRP A 137 -4.49 0.71 0.22
C TRP A 137 -3.50 1.84 0.45
N LEU A 138 -2.87 1.81 1.61
CA LEU A 138 -1.77 2.69 1.95
C LEU A 138 -0.46 1.94 1.71
N GLU A 139 0.35 2.42 0.79
CA GLU A 139 1.73 1.99 0.60
C GLU A 139 2.59 2.78 1.60
N SER A 140 3.07 2.07 2.62
CA SER A 140 4.06 2.54 3.57
C SER A 140 5.22 1.54 3.64
N TYR A 141 5.80 1.26 4.80
CA TYR A 141 6.77 0.16 4.96
C TYR A 141 6.15 -1.20 4.58
N ASP A 142 4.89 -1.41 4.97
CA ASP A 142 4.04 -2.52 4.55
C ASP A 142 2.86 -1.99 3.73
N VAL A 143 2.12 -2.90 3.11
CA VAL A 143 0.83 -2.60 2.48
C VAL A 143 -0.27 -2.73 3.51
N ASP A 144 -1.05 -1.66 3.68
CA ASP A 144 -2.24 -1.66 4.51
C ASP A 144 -3.49 -1.55 3.63
N LEU A 145 -4.19 -2.67 3.46
CA LEU A 145 -5.41 -2.75 2.68
C LEU A 145 -6.61 -2.18 3.47
N LEU A 146 -7.11 -1.04 3.00
CA LEU A 146 -8.15 -0.25 3.67
C LEU A 146 -9.55 -0.53 3.12
N HIS A 147 -9.67 -0.86 1.82
CA HIS A 147 -10.93 -1.18 1.18
C HIS A 147 -10.73 -2.18 0.02
N SER A 148 -11.62 -3.17 -0.11
CA SER A 148 -11.70 -4.03 -1.30
C SER A 148 -13.12 -4.50 -1.59
N LYS A 149 -13.71 -3.93 -2.64
CA LYS A 149 -15.02 -4.36 -3.19
C LYS A 149 -14.97 -5.79 -3.72
N ARG A 150 -13.85 -6.18 -4.31
CA ARG A 150 -13.63 -7.52 -4.87
C ARG A 150 -13.65 -8.58 -3.78
N ARG A 151 -12.89 -8.39 -2.69
CA ARG A 151 -12.83 -9.34 -1.56
C ARG A 151 -14.15 -9.41 -0.80
N ALA A 152 -14.86 -8.29 -0.68
CA ALA A 152 -16.21 -8.27 -0.12
C ALA A 152 -17.21 -9.08 -0.97
N THR A 153 -17.08 -9.03 -2.29
CA THR A 153 -18.03 -9.67 -3.22
C THR A 153 -17.76 -11.16 -3.40
N PHE A 154 -16.51 -11.56 -3.56
CA PHE A 154 -16.14 -12.98 -3.74
C PHE A 154 -16.06 -13.77 -2.43
N GLY A 155 -16.29 -13.11 -1.28
CA GLY A 155 -16.41 -13.77 0.01
C GLY A 155 -15.07 -14.28 0.52
N SER A 156 -14.06 -13.41 0.55
CA SER A 156 -12.81 -13.75 1.22
C SER A 156 -13.05 -13.90 2.73
N ALA A 157 -12.62 -15.01 3.32
CA ALA A 157 -12.61 -15.20 4.79
C ALA A 157 -11.76 -14.14 5.52
N THR A 158 -10.97 -13.37 4.76
CA THR A 158 -10.01 -12.38 5.25
C THR A 158 -10.52 -10.94 5.12
N TRP A 159 -11.76 -10.75 4.65
CA TRP A 159 -12.39 -9.44 4.51
C TRP A 159 -13.67 -9.34 5.33
N ALA A 160 -13.63 -8.50 6.36
CA ALA A 160 -14.81 -8.16 7.16
C ALA A 160 -15.33 -6.73 6.91
N GLY A 161 -14.67 -5.97 6.02
CA GLY A 161 -15.05 -4.62 5.65
C GLY A 161 -16.26 -4.55 4.69
N PRO A 162 -16.77 -3.34 4.40
CA PRO A 162 -17.91 -3.16 3.50
C PRO A 162 -17.53 -3.40 2.04
N ALA A 163 -18.56 -3.68 1.22
CA ALA A 163 -18.42 -3.87 -0.23
C ALA A 163 -18.49 -2.58 -1.04
N GLU A 164 -19.13 -1.54 -0.50
CA GLU A 164 -19.28 -0.25 -1.16
C GLU A 164 -18.46 0.81 -0.42
N CYS A 165 -17.93 1.77 -1.16
CA CYS A 165 -17.18 2.90 -0.64
C CYS A 165 -18.04 4.16 -0.74
N ASP A 166 -18.97 4.32 0.20
CA ASP A 166 -19.82 5.50 0.31
C ASP A 166 -19.20 6.58 1.21
N GLY A 167 -19.96 7.64 1.52
CA GLY A 167 -19.47 8.74 2.35
C GLY A 167 -19.01 8.31 3.74
N ASP A 168 -19.69 7.35 4.36
CA ASP A 168 -19.32 6.84 5.69
C ASP A 168 -18.01 6.04 5.59
N GLN A 169 -17.85 5.24 4.52
CA GLN A 169 -16.59 4.55 4.27
C GLN A 169 -15.44 5.51 3.95
N ILE A 170 -15.69 6.61 3.25
CA ILE A 170 -14.67 7.64 2.99
C ILE A 170 -14.21 8.29 4.32
N ASP A 171 -15.12 8.60 5.23
CA ASP A 171 -14.74 9.12 6.54
C ASP A 171 -13.96 8.07 7.37
N PHE A 172 -14.33 6.79 7.30
CA PHE A 172 -13.52 5.69 7.87
C PHE A 172 -12.11 5.64 7.28
N LEU A 173 -11.97 5.73 5.95
CA LEU A 173 -10.66 5.74 5.28
C LEU A 173 -9.79 6.88 5.83
N VAL A 174 -10.38 8.05 6.07
CA VAL A 174 -9.66 9.20 6.64
C VAL A 174 -9.20 8.90 8.07
N GLU A 175 -10.08 8.34 8.91
CA GLU A 175 -9.71 7.99 10.30
C GLU A 175 -8.57 6.97 10.34
N GLU A 176 -8.65 5.90 9.54
CA GLU A 176 -7.63 4.86 9.49
C GLU A 176 -6.31 5.37 8.92
N VAL A 177 -6.34 6.11 7.80
CA VAL A 177 -5.12 6.73 7.25
C VAL A 177 -4.50 7.67 8.28
N GLY A 178 -5.30 8.45 9.00
CA GLY A 178 -4.83 9.34 10.06
C GLY A 178 -4.14 8.61 11.22
N TYR A 179 -4.66 7.44 11.60
CA TYR A 179 -4.03 6.56 12.59
C TYR A 179 -2.71 5.99 12.06
N LEU A 180 -2.70 5.43 10.84
CA LEU A 180 -1.54 4.78 10.23
C LEU A 180 -0.38 5.74 9.96
N ILE A 181 -0.66 7.02 9.68
CA ILE A 181 0.39 8.05 9.50
C ILE A 181 0.71 8.85 10.78
N GLY A 182 0.12 8.46 11.91
CA GLY A 182 0.30 9.13 13.20
C GLY A 182 1.74 9.04 13.72
N GLU A 183 2.09 9.89 14.70
CA GLU A 183 3.46 9.98 15.24
C GLU A 183 3.97 8.66 15.88
N ASP A 184 3.06 7.78 16.29
CA ASP A 184 3.36 6.48 16.91
C ASP A 184 3.47 5.32 15.88
N HIS A 185 3.13 5.55 14.60
CA HIS A 185 3.06 4.53 13.54
C HIS A 185 4.00 4.79 12.34
N ARG A 186 4.98 5.70 12.50
CA ARG A 186 6.01 6.02 11.49
C ARG A 186 6.59 4.73 10.88
N TYR A 187 6.68 4.50 9.57
CA TYR A 187 7.16 5.33 8.46
C TYR A 187 6.60 4.81 7.11
N SER A 188 6.37 5.68 6.12
CA SER A 188 6.08 5.27 4.73
C SER A 188 7.19 5.62 3.75
N TYR A 189 7.23 4.87 2.64
CA TYR A 189 8.09 5.15 1.51
C TYR A 189 7.60 6.38 0.74
N ARG A 190 8.51 7.34 0.53
CA ARG A 190 8.26 8.48 -0.36
C ARG A 190 8.11 7.95 -1.79
N LEU A 191 7.04 8.33 -2.49
CA LEU A 191 6.98 8.26 -3.96
C LEU A 191 7.29 9.63 -4.55
N TYR A 192 7.91 9.62 -5.73
CA TYR A 192 7.98 10.80 -6.57
C TYR A 192 7.05 10.69 -7.76
N GLU A 193 6.30 11.79 -7.94
CA GLU A 193 5.74 12.15 -9.24
C GLU A 193 6.85 12.44 -10.25
N TYR A 194 6.48 12.11 -11.48
CA TYR A 194 7.22 12.09 -12.71
C TYR A 194 7.54 13.52 -13.25
N GLU A 195 8.80 13.95 -13.25
CA GLU A 195 9.22 15.08 -14.10
C GLU A 195 9.51 14.58 -15.53
N GLY A 196 8.56 14.81 -16.43
CA GLY A 196 8.81 15.08 -17.85
C GLY A 196 9.26 13.92 -18.74
N ILE A 197 8.32 13.40 -19.56
CA ILE A 197 8.69 13.07 -20.94
C ILE A 197 9.02 14.43 -21.57
N GLU A 198 10.31 14.74 -21.73
CA GLU A 198 10.69 15.63 -22.81
C GLU A 198 10.20 14.97 -24.11
N GLU A 199 9.25 15.62 -24.79
CA GLU A 199 9.02 15.35 -26.20
C GLU A 199 10.35 15.58 -26.94
N GLY A 200 10.99 14.48 -27.33
CA GLY A 200 12.17 14.44 -28.20
C GLY A 200 11.94 13.51 -29.37
#